data_AF-A0A098SDW0-F1
#
_entry.id   AF-A0A098SDW0-F1
#
_cell.length_a   1.000
_cell.length_b   1.000
_cell.length_c   1.000
_cell.angle_alpha   90.00
_cell.angle_beta   90.00
_cell.angle_gamma   90.00
#
_symmetry.space_group_name_H-M   'P 1'
#
loop_
_entity.id
_entity.type
_entity.pdbx_description
1 polymer ?
#
loop_
_entity_poly.entity_id
_entity_poly.type
_entity_poly.pdbx_seq_one_letter_code
_entity_poly.pdbx_strand_id
1 'polypeptide(L)'
;MESLFGPTDEQESDKSWFGAQEAGKQDAHEQNNKRSNSGKNFAEDLQSFLQEAFDDSMERQLEERQRRDEAAPAKPSVKKKQRRPMAGLDALIRSTVDPQPESEEDRSRPKRITLSFDPVKLEKLKSIARNQRSLLRDVIDEIVEDYLNRMEANS
;
A
#
# COMPACT_ATOMS: atom_id res chain seq x y z
N MET A 1 14.35 -20.47 -33.91
CA MET A 1 14.19 -20.47 -32.44
C MET A 1 15.59 -20.56 -31.86
N GLU A 2 16.24 -19.41 -31.71
CA GLU A 2 17.59 -19.30 -31.14
C GLU A 2 17.51 -19.08 -29.63
N SER A 3 18.47 -19.68 -28.92
CA SER A 3 18.49 -19.92 -27.47
C SER A 3 18.54 -18.62 -26.64
N LEU A 4 17.78 -18.63 -25.53
CA LEU A 4 17.55 -17.50 -24.62
C LEU A 4 18.53 -17.44 -23.42
N PHE A 5 19.53 -18.33 -23.36
CA PHE A 5 20.56 -18.33 -22.30
C PHE A 5 21.94 -18.57 -22.93
N GLY A 6 22.84 -17.59 -22.77
CA GLY A 6 24.12 -17.47 -23.49
C GLY A 6 25.26 -18.35 -22.96
N PRO A 7 26.45 -18.28 -23.57
CA PRO A 7 27.64 -19.00 -23.10
C PRO A 7 28.22 -18.34 -21.84
N THR A 8 28.43 -19.16 -20.81
CA THR A 8 29.15 -18.86 -19.57
C THR A 8 30.66 -18.84 -19.83
N ASP A 9 31.29 -17.66 -19.68
CA ASP A 9 32.74 -17.54 -19.51
C ASP A 9 33.08 -17.62 -18.01
N GLU A 10 33.90 -18.62 -17.69
CA GLU A 10 34.56 -18.81 -16.40
C GLU A 10 35.79 -17.89 -16.33
N GLN A 11 35.93 -17.10 -15.27
CA GLN A 11 37.25 -16.75 -14.75
C GLN A 11 37.22 -16.31 -13.28
N GLU A 12 37.88 -17.14 -12.48
CA GLU A 12 38.24 -16.95 -11.07
C GLU A 12 39.26 -15.82 -10.89
N SER A 13 39.21 -15.13 -9.74
CA SER A 13 40.30 -15.10 -8.73
C SER A 13 40.24 -13.83 -7.83
N ASP A 14 39.88 -14.09 -6.58
CA ASP A 14 40.51 -13.65 -5.33
C ASP A 14 41.01 -12.21 -5.17
N LYS A 15 40.37 -11.50 -4.21
CA LYS A 15 41.08 -10.70 -3.18
C LYS A 15 40.39 -10.82 -1.82
N SER A 16 40.83 -11.82 -1.06
CA SER A 16 41.13 -11.80 0.38
C SER A 16 40.60 -10.63 1.24
N TRP A 17 39.56 -10.90 2.05
CA TRP A 17 39.20 -10.12 3.26
C TRP A 17 39.39 -10.99 4.51
N PHE A 18 40.56 -11.63 4.66
CA PHE A 18 40.89 -12.34 5.90
C PHE A 18 41.60 -11.39 6.87
N GLY A 19 40.88 -10.98 7.91
CA GLY A 19 41.45 -10.50 9.17
C GLY A 19 41.07 -11.47 10.28
N ALA A 20 42.04 -12.25 10.76
CA ALA A 20 41.95 -13.14 11.92
C ALA A 20 41.90 -12.31 13.22
N GLN A 21 40.97 -12.57 14.14
CA GLN A 21 41.02 -13.47 15.32
C GLN A 21 41.25 -12.73 16.65
N GLU A 22 40.30 -12.87 17.59
CA GLU A 22 40.47 -13.43 18.95
C GLU A 22 39.15 -13.24 19.74
N ALA A 23 38.40 -14.31 20.06
CA ALA A 23 38.50 -15.17 21.24
C ALA A 23 37.67 -14.66 22.46
N GLY A 24 36.53 -15.32 22.71
CA GLY A 24 35.70 -15.17 23.91
C GLY A 24 34.69 -16.32 24.03
N LYS A 25 34.87 -17.16 25.05
CA LYS A 25 34.18 -18.42 25.40
C LYS A 25 32.66 -18.26 25.59
N GLN A 26 31.86 -19.09 24.91
CA GLN A 26 31.07 -20.24 25.44
C GLN A 26 30.04 -19.91 26.54
N ASP A 27 28.76 -19.97 26.17
CA ASP A 27 27.74 -20.69 26.95
C ASP A 27 26.73 -21.32 25.98
N ALA A 28 26.50 -22.62 26.18
CA ALA A 28 25.69 -23.47 25.34
C ALA A 28 24.22 -23.43 25.78
N HIS A 29 23.33 -23.05 24.87
CA HIS A 29 21.97 -23.58 24.88
C HIS A 29 21.73 -24.32 23.58
N GLU A 30 21.91 -25.63 23.66
CA GLU A 30 21.62 -26.58 22.60
C GLU A 30 20.12 -26.60 22.31
N GLN A 31 19.71 -25.94 21.23
CA GLN A 31 18.46 -26.27 20.55
C GLN A 31 18.77 -26.70 19.13
N ASN A 32 18.95 -28.01 19.04
CA ASN A 32 18.81 -28.89 17.89
C ASN A 32 17.96 -28.30 16.76
N ASN A 33 18.59 -27.54 15.84
CA ASN A 33 17.96 -27.06 14.62
C ASN A 33 17.84 -28.22 13.62
N LYS A 34 16.94 -29.15 13.93
CA LYS A 34 16.40 -30.08 12.94
C LYS A 34 15.60 -29.24 11.95
N ARG A 35 16.14 -29.09 10.74
CA ARG A 35 15.36 -28.72 9.55
C ARG A 35 14.33 -29.83 9.31
N SER A 36 13.22 -29.77 10.04
CA SER A 36 12.15 -30.75 10.02
C SER A 36 10.88 -30.07 9.53
N ASN A 37 10.66 -30.16 8.22
CA ASN A 37 9.33 -30.16 7.62
C ASN A 37 8.51 -28.85 7.79
N SER A 38 9.13 -27.71 7.44
CA SER A 38 8.54 -26.35 7.39
C SER A 38 7.35 -26.18 6.41
N GLY A 39 6.87 -27.25 5.77
CA GLY A 39 5.76 -27.21 4.81
C GLY A 39 4.43 -27.78 5.30
N LYS A 40 4.39 -28.47 6.46
CA LYS A 40 3.15 -29.11 6.95
C LYS A 40 2.50 -28.41 8.15
N ASN A 41 3.23 -27.51 8.81
CA ASN A 41 2.74 -26.82 10.00
C ASN A 41 2.38 -25.36 9.72
N PHE A 42 2.48 -24.90 8.47
CA PHE A 42 2.14 -23.52 8.11
C PHE A 42 0.64 -23.23 8.32
N ALA A 43 -0.24 -24.21 8.06
CA ALA A 43 -1.66 -24.06 8.31
C ALA A 43 -1.99 -24.00 9.81
N GLU A 44 -1.29 -24.77 10.63
CA GLU A 44 -1.42 -24.72 12.09
C GLU A 44 -0.87 -23.42 12.67
N ASP A 45 0.29 -22.97 12.17
CA ASP A 45 0.91 -21.69 12.54
C ASP A 45 0.00 -20.51 12.16
N LEU A 46 -0.55 -20.52 10.93
CA LEU A 46 -1.54 -19.53 10.50
C LEU A 46 -2.82 -19.58 11.32
N GLN A 47 -3.32 -20.78 11.66
CA GLN A 47 -4.49 -20.93 12.51
C GLN A 47 -4.24 -20.40 13.92
N SER A 48 -3.05 -20.65 14.49
CA SER A 48 -2.67 -20.13 15.79
C SER A 48 -2.56 -18.61 15.79
N PHE A 49 -1.93 -18.03 14.76
CA PHE A 49 -1.82 -16.58 14.58
C PHE A 49 -3.18 -15.90 14.40
N LEU A 50 -4.08 -16.49 13.60
CA LEU A 50 -5.42 -15.96 13.41
C LEU A 50 -6.24 -16.04 14.69
N GLN A 51 -6.13 -17.14 15.43
CA GLN A 51 -6.85 -17.31 16.68
C GLN A 51 -6.39 -16.31 17.75
N GLU A 52 -5.08 -16.09 17.88
CA GLU A 52 -4.51 -15.05 18.74
C GLU A 52 -5.00 -13.66 18.34
N ALA A 53 -5.00 -13.33 17.04
CA ALA A 53 -5.51 -12.04 16.56
C ALA A 53 -7.02 -11.85 16.80
N PHE A 54 -7.82 -12.91 16.72
CA PHE A 54 -9.25 -12.86 17.03
C PHE A 54 -9.49 -12.67 18.52
N ASP A 55 -8.80 -13.41 19.38
CA ASP A 55 -8.92 -13.32 20.83
C ASP A 55 -8.49 -11.93 21.31
N ASP A 56 -7.38 -11.40 20.80
CA ASP A 56 -6.93 -10.02 21.02
C ASP A 56 -7.97 -8.98 20.61
N SER A 57 -8.63 -9.17 19.46
CA SER A 57 -9.66 -8.26 18.98
C SER A 57 -10.92 -8.31 19.84
N MET A 58 -11.28 -9.51 20.31
CA MET A 58 -12.47 -9.74 21.11
C MET A 58 -12.27 -9.22 22.53
N GLU A 59 -11.09 -9.42 23.12
CA GLU A 59 -10.72 -8.89 24.43
C GLU A 59 -10.71 -7.36 24.41
N ARG A 60 -10.07 -6.72 23.42
CA ARG A 60 -10.13 -5.26 23.24
C ARG A 60 -11.56 -4.75 23.08
N GLN A 61 -12.42 -5.46 22.35
CA GLN A 61 -13.82 -5.09 22.18
C GLN A 61 -14.63 -5.27 23.49
N LEU A 62 -14.33 -6.30 24.28
CA LEU A 62 -14.94 -6.50 25.59
C LEU A 62 -14.51 -5.41 26.57
N GLU A 63 -13.22 -5.07 26.60
CA GLU A 63 -12.68 -3.98 27.40
C GLU A 63 -13.28 -2.62 27.01
N GLU A 64 -13.44 -2.34 25.72
CA GLU A 64 -14.12 -1.11 25.26
C GLU A 64 -15.59 -1.05 25.67
N ARG A 65 -16.28 -2.19 25.71
CA ARG A 65 -17.66 -2.26 26.22
C ARG A 65 -17.71 -2.06 27.74
N GLN A 66 -16.82 -2.73 28.49
CA GLN A 66 -16.73 -2.58 29.94
C GLN A 66 -16.36 -1.13 30.34
N ARG A 67 -15.46 -0.48 29.59
CA ARG A 67 -15.12 0.95 29.77
C ARG A 67 -16.28 1.89 29.45
N ARG A 68 -17.22 1.49 28.59
CA ARG A 68 -18.46 2.26 28.32
C ARG A 68 -19.52 2.05 29.38
N ASP A 69 -19.52 0.91 30.07
CA ASP A 69 -20.52 0.57 31.09
C ASP A 69 -20.16 1.15 32.49
N GLU A 70 -18.89 1.45 32.78
CA GLU A 70 -18.46 2.09 34.05
C GLU A 70 -18.54 3.62 34.06
N ALA A 71 -18.83 4.26 32.91
CA ALA A 71 -18.91 5.72 32.79
C ALA A 71 -20.35 6.22 32.57
N ALA A 72 -21.20 6.07 33.60
CA ALA A 72 -22.46 6.81 33.89
C ALA A 72 -23.52 7.04 32.78
N PRO A 73 -24.83 7.18 33.13
CA PRO A 73 -25.92 6.99 32.18
C PRO A 73 -26.31 8.26 31.39
N ALA A 74 -26.98 8.01 30.26
CA ALA A 74 -27.85 8.88 29.47
C ALA A 74 -27.23 9.76 28.37
N LYS A 75 -27.41 9.31 27.12
CA LYS A 75 -28.15 9.99 26.04
C LYS A 75 -28.47 8.96 24.94
N PRO A 76 -29.70 8.87 24.40
CA PRO A 76 -29.97 8.00 23.26
C PRO A 76 -29.30 8.60 22.02
N SER A 77 -28.03 8.23 21.78
CA SER A 77 -27.41 8.47 20.49
C SER A 77 -28.21 7.65 19.48
N VAL A 78 -28.97 8.31 18.62
CA VAL A 78 -29.66 7.69 17.49
C VAL A 78 -28.61 6.94 16.69
N LYS A 79 -28.54 5.62 16.87
CA LYS A 79 -27.69 4.75 16.08
C LYS A 79 -28.11 4.95 14.63
N LYS A 80 -27.25 5.60 13.83
CA LYS A 80 -27.44 5.69 12.38
C LYS A 80 -27.63 4.25 11.89
N LYS A 81 -28.86 3.86 11.56
CA LYS A 81 -29.15 2.55 10.98
C LYS A 81 -28.21 2.42 9.78
N GLN A 82 -27.28 1.48 9.84
CA GLN A 82 -26.47 1.13 8.68
C GLN A 82 -27.44 0.82 7.56
N ARG A 83 -27.47 1.70 6.56
CA ARG A 83 -28.32 1.52 5.39
C ARG A 83 -27.81 0.26 4.72
N ARG A 84 -28.68 -0.73 4.59
CA ARG A 84 -28.37 -1.96 3.86
C ARG A 84 -27.86 -1.57 2.47
N PRO A 85 -26.84 -2.26 1.93
CA PRO A 85 -26.37 -1.98 0.57
C PRO A 85 -27.56 -2.10 -0.37
N MET A 86 -27.85 -1.01 -1.09
CA MET A 86 -28.97 -0.95 -2.02
C MET A 86 -28.57 -1.74 -3.26
N ALA A 87 -29.08 -2.96 -3.39
CA ALA A 87 -28.86 -3.82 -4.55
C ALA A 87 -30.20 -4.19 -5.20
N GLY A 88 -30.18 -4.43 -6.51
CA GLY A 88 -31.35 -4.87 -7.28
C GLY A 88 -32.08 -3.75 -8.05
N LEU A 89 -33.30 -4.04 -8.49
CA LEU A 89 -34.11 -3.16 -9.35
C LEU A 89 -34.36 -1.78 -8.72
N ASP A 90 -34.55 -1.72 -7.41
CA ASP A 90 -34.74 -0.45 -6.68
C ASP A 90 -33.52 0.48 -6.80
N ALA A 91 -32.30 -0.07 -6.85
CA ALA A 91 -31.08 0.71 -7.09
C ALA A 91 -31.07 1.28 -8.51
N LEU A 92 -31.49 0.47 -9.49
CA LEU A 92 -31.59 0.89 -10.88
C LEU A 92 -32.68 1.97 -11.07
N ILE A 93 -33.90 1.73 -10.58
CA ILE A 93 -35.02 2.68 -10.68
C ILE A 93 -34.62 4.03 -10.10
N ARG A 94 -34.02 4.06 -8.91
CA ARG A 94 -33.59 5.31 -8.29
C ARG A 94 -32.49 6.02 -9.09
N SER A 95 -31.50 5.29 -9.60
CA SER A 95 -30.45 5.88 -10.45
C SER A 95 -30.99 6.50 -11.74
N THR A 96 -32.11 5.97 -12.26
CA THR A 96 -32.75 6.46 -13.50
C THR A 96 -33.77 7.57 -13.26
N VAL A 97 -34.45 7.58 -12.10
CA VAL A 97 -35.46 8.58 -11.75
C VAL A 97 -34.80 9.84 -11.17
N ASP A 98 -33.78 9.66 -10.35
CA ASP A 98 -32.95 10.72 -9.81
C ASP A 98 -31.50 10.47 -10.27
N PRO A 99 -31.06 10.97 -11.43
CA PRO A 99 -29.66 10.89 -11.80
C PRO A 99 -28.87 11.64 -10.73
N GLN A 100 -28.23 10.89 -9.82
CA GLN A 100 -27.32 11.49 -8.86
C GLN A 100 -26.25 12.21 -9.68
N PRO A 101 -26.06 13.52 -9.51
CA PRO A 101 -24.86 14.15 -10.06
C PRO A 101 -23.69 13.38 -9.49
N GLU A 102 -22.76 12.97 -10.35
CA GLU A 102 -21.50 12.36 -9.93
C GLU A 102 -21.01 13.12 -8.71
N SER A 103 -20.84 12.40 -7.60
CA SER A 103 -20.60 13.03 -6.31
C SER A 103 -19.41 13.97 -6.43
N GLU A 104 -19.42 15.13 -5.77
CA GLU A 104 -18.29 16.08 -5.83
C GLU A 104 -16.95 15.42 -5.42
N GLU A 105 -17.03 14.34 -4.66
CA GLU A 105 -15.93 13.44 -4.29
C GLU A 105 -15.26 12.76 -5.51
N ASP A 106 -15.99 12.50 -6.59
CA ASP A 106 -15.46 11.91 -7.83
C ASP A 106 -14.67 12.94 -8.67
N ARG A 107 -14.99 14.23 -8.56
CA ARG A 107 -14.24 15.32 -9.22
C ARG A 107 -12.94 15.66 -8.52
N SER A 108 -12.86 15.41 -7.21
CA SER A 108 -11.69 15.72 -6.39
C SER A 108 -10.56 14.69 -6.54
N ARG A 109 -10.88 13.47 -7.00
CA ARG A 109 -9.88 12.40 -7.09
C ARG A 109 -8.99 12.57 -8.33
N PRO A 110 -7.65 12.52 -8.18
CA PRO A 110 -6.75 12.59 -9.32
C PRO A 110 -6.99 11.39 -10.24
N LYS A 111 -7.27 11.67 -11.52
CA LYS A 111 -7.39 10.64 -12.55
C LYS A 111 -6.00 10.27 -13.07
N ARG A 112 -5.71 8.97 -13.15
CA ARG A 112 -4.44 8.47 -13.69
C ARG A 112 -4.48 8.52 -15.21
N ILE A 113 -3.48 9.18 -15.81
CA ILE A 113 -3.30 9.25 -17.25
C ILE A 113 -1.93 8.69 -17.63
N THR A 114 -1.82 8.09 -18.82
CA THR A 114 -0.55 7.65 -19.41
C THR A 114 -0.24 8.59 -20.57
N LEU A 115 0.92 9.25 -20.51
CA LEU A 115 1.38 10.19 -21.53
C LEU A 115 2.64 9.66 -22.19
N SER A 116 2.75 9.85 -23.51
CA SER A 116 3.98 9.62 -24.25
C SER A 116 4.73 10.94 -24.44
N PHE A 117 6.02 10.95 -24.11
CA PHE A 117 6.91 12.10 -24.29
C PHE A 117 8.08 11.72 -25.19
N ASP A 118 8.59 12.72 -25.91
CA ASP A 118 9.89 12.64 -26.55
C ASP A 118 10.99 12.41 -25.50
N PRO A 119 11.89 11.42 -25.66
CA PRO A 119 12.95 11.12 -24.69
C PRO A 119 13.76 12.35 -24.28
N VAL A 120 14.07 13.25 -25.23
CA VAL A 120 14.87 14.45 -24.94
C VAL A 120 14.13 15.41 -24.00
N LYS A 121 12.81 15.54 -24.16
CA LYS A 121 11.98 16.39 -23.30
C LYS A 121 11.82 15.77 -21.92
N LEU A 122 11.71 14.45 -21.86
CA LEU A 122 11.58 13.73 -20.59
C LEU A 122 12.85 13.86 -19.73
N GLU A 123 14.04 13.78 -20.31
CA GLU A 123 15.30 13.98 -19.59
C GLU A 123 15.41 15.40 -19.01
N LYS A 124 15.04 16.41 -19.79
CA LYS A 124 14.97 17.80 -19.33
C LYS A 124 14.00 17.94 -18.16
N LEU A 125 12.80 17.37 -18.26
CA LEU A 125 11.80 17.42 -17.19
C LEU A 125 12.30 16.74 -15.91
N LYS A 126 12.97 15.59 -16.03
CA LYS A 126 13.61 14.90 -14.90
C LYS A 126 14.72 15.73 -14.27
N SER A 127 15.51 16.45 -15.06
CA SER A 127 16.57 17.32 -14.53
C SER A 127 15.99 18.49 -13.74
N ILE A 128 14.90 19.09 -14.23
CA ILE A 128 14.18 20.18 -13.55
C ILE A 128 13.60 19.68 -12.23
N ALA A 129 12.91 18.53 -12.23
CA ALA A 129 12.35 17.93 -11.03
C ALA A 129 13.42 17.64 -9.96
N ARG A 130 14.58 17.11 -10.37
CA ARG A 130 15.71 16.86 -9.45
C ARG A 130 16.24 18.16 -8.84
N ASN A 131 16.37 19.21 -9.65
CA ASN A 131 16.88 20.50 -9.18
C ASN A 131 15.90 21.17 -8.20
N GLN A 132 14.59 21.06 -8.46
CA GLN A 132 13.53 21.61 -7.61
C GLN A 132 13.17 20.72 -6.42
N ARG A 133 13.77 19.51 -6.30
CA ARG A 133 13.42 18.48 -5.30
C ARG A 133 11.92 18.16 -5.27
N SER A 134 11.26 18.24 -6.41
CA SER A 134 9.84 17.95 -6.61
C SER A 134 9.65 16.64 -7.37
N LEU A 135 8.44 16.08 -7.33
CA LEU A 135 8.11 14.92 -8.15
C LEU A 135 7.87 15.36 -9.59
N LEU A 136 8.11 14.45 -10.54
CA LEU A 136 7.85 14.69 -11.96
C LEU A 136 6.38 15.06 -12.21
N ARG A 137 5.46 14.49 -11.42
CA ARG A 137 4.04 14.84 -11.42
C ARG A 137 3.83 16.33 -11.14
N ASP A 138 4.44 16.85 -10.07
CA ASP A 138 4.20 18.22 -9.61
C ASP A 138 4.69 19.23 -10.66
N VAL A 139 5.84 18.95 -11.27
CA VAL A 139 6.37 19.77 -12.39
C VAL A 139 5.43 19.75 -13.61
N ILE A 140 4.79 18.60 -13.90
CA ILE A 140 3.80 18.52 -14.98
C ILE A 140 2.54 19.30 -14.61
N ASP A 141 2.09 19.19 -13.36
CA ASP A 141 0.91 19.91 -12.87
C ASP A 141 1.11 21.43 -12.98
N GLU A 142 2.28 21.96 -12.58
CA GLU A 142 2.65 23.38 -12.75
C GLU A 142 2.64 23.83 -14.22
N ILE A 143 3.23 23.03 -15.13
CA ILE A 143 3.27 23.35 -16.56
C ILE A 143 1.86 23.39 -17.16
N VAL A 144 0.99 22.45 -16.74
CA VAL A 144 -0.39 22.38 -17.20
C VAL A 144 -1.19 23.57 -16.67
N GLU A 145 -1.02 23.94 -15.41
CA GLU A 145 -1.65 25.12 -14.80
C GLU A 145 -1.24 26.41 -15.53
N ASP A 146 0.05 26.60 -15.76
CA ASP A 146 0.58 27.72 -16.53
C ASP A 146 0.02 27.77 -17.96
N TYR A 147 -0.12 26.61 -18.61
CA TYR A 147 -0.68 26.52 -19.96
C TYR A 147 -2.16 26.89 -19.99
N LEU A 148 -2.95 26.41 -19.02
CA LEU A 148 -4.38 26.74 -18.91
C LEU A 148 -4.58 28.22 -18.64
N ASN A 149 -3.83 28.80 -17.70
CA ASN A 149 -3.89 30.22 -17.38
C ASN A 149 -3.59 31.10 -18.61
N ARG A 150 -2.61 30.71 -19.44
CA ARG A 150 -2.28 31.43 -20.68
C ARG A 150 -3.37 31.32 -21.74
N MET A 151 -4.06 30.18 -21.80
CA MET A 151 -5.16 29.96 -22.74
C MET A 151 -6.41 30.72 -22.33
N GLU A 152 -6.75 30.72 -21.04
CA GLU A 152 -7.88 31.48 -20.50
C GLU A 152 -7.65 32.98 -20.60
N ALA A 153 -6.41 33.46 -20.41
CA ALA A 153 -6.07 34.88 -20.59
C ALA A 153 -6.12 35.36 -22.06
N ASN A 154 -6.05 34.44 -23.01
CA ASN A 154 -6.09 34.74 -24.45
C ASN A 154 -7.47 34.48 -25.09
N SER A 155 -8.47 34.04 -24.31
CA SER A 155 -9.85 33.82 -24.75
C SER A 155 -10.80 34.89 -24.22
#